data_AF-A0A846LR22-F1
#
_entry.id   AF-A0A846LR22-F1
#
_cell.length_a   1.000
_cell.length_b   1.000
_cell.length_c   1.000
_cell.angle_alpha   90.00
_cell.angle_beta   90.00
_cell.angle_gamma   90.00
#
_symmetry.space_group_name_H-M   'P 1'
#
loop_
_entity.id
_entity.type
_entity.pdbx_description
1 polymer ?
#
loop_
_entity_poly.entity_id
_entity_poly.type
_entity_poly.pdbx_seq_one_letter_code
_entity_poly.pdbx_strand_id
1 'polypeptide(L)'
;MLNLQTLHGDLDLTMRPAAFDRGYDDLVARSTYKPLGEVRVRVAALGDVIRSKETAGRPKDLEALPELMKLANQARTAVNFPHPPQPATRKPTAAPTAAERIAAARQQAGERRRLAPEAGPDLGR
;
A
#
# COMPACT_ATOMS: atom_id res chain seq x y z
N MET A 1 5.03 12.34 -1.92
CA MET A 1 3.65 11.85 -1.92
C MET A 1 3.09 12.13 -3.31
N LEU A 2 2.38 11.18 -3.90
CA LEU A 2 1.74 11.33 -5.21
C LEU A 2 0.24 11.16 -5.01
N ASN A 3 -0.54 12.18 -5.35
CA ASN A 3 -1.99 12.17 -5.20
C ASN A 3 -2.58 11.93 -6.58
N LEU A 4 -3.47 10.95 -6.69
CA LEU A 4 -4.09 10.54 -7.95
C LEU A 4 -5.61 10.68 -7.83
N GLN A 5 -6.24 11.08 -8.91
CA GLN A 5 -7.68 10.97 -9.07
C GLN A 5 -7.97 9.82 -10.01
N THR A 6 -8.84 8.92 -9.58
CA THR A 6 -9.26 7.75 -10.37
C THR A 6 -10.74 7.84 -10.67
N LEU A 7 -11.23 6.98 -11.56
CA LEU A 7 -12.68 6.83 -11.78
C LEU A 7 -13.44 6.37 -10.52
N HIS A 8 -12.72 5.93 -9.49
CA HIS A 8 -13.28 5.43 -8.23
C HIS A 8 -12.93 6.32 -7.03
N GLY A 9 -12.48 7.56 -7.26
CA GLY A 9 -12.13 8.53 -6.22
C GLY A 9 -10.62 8.77 -6.08
N ASP A 10 -10.25 9.46 -5.00
CA ASP A 10 -8.87 9.88 -4.74
C ASP A 10 -8.01 8.72 -4.20
N LEU A 11 -6.76 8.65 -4.64
CA LEU A 11 -5.78 7.66 -4.22
C LEU A 11 -4.42 8.32 -3.97
N ASP A 12 -3.92 8.19 -2.75
CA ASP A 12 -2.61 8.69 -2.36
C ASP A 12 -1.56 7.57 -2.34
N LEU A 13 -0.43 7.80 -3.00
CA LEU A 13 0.74 6.94 -2.99
C LEU A 13 1.90 7.61 -2.24
N THR A 14 2.37 6.94 -1.18
CA THR A 14 3.51 7.41 -0.38
C THR A 14 4.57 6.33 -0.30
N MET A 15 5.71 6.56 -0.95
CA MET A 15 6.82 5.59 -0.98
C MET A 15 7.61 5.58 0.33
N ARG A 16 7.80 6.75 0.94
CA ARG A 16 8.48 6.94 2.24
C ARG A 16 7.59 7.76 3.17
N PRO A 17 6.75 7.11 3.98
CA PRO A 17 5.96 7.79 4.98
C PRO A 17 6.85 8.42 6.05
N ALA A 18 6.35 9.47 6.72
CA ALA A 18 7.09 10.10 7.81
C ALA A 18 7.44 9.06 8.89
N ALA A 19 8.62 9.20 9.49
CA ALA A 19 9.22 8.26 10.45
C ALA A 19 9.76 6.93 9.86
N PHE A 20 9.57 6.65 8.57
CA PHE A 20 9.96 5.36 7.97
C PHE A 20 10.89 5.54 6.76
N ASP A 21 12.20 5.55 7.02
CA ASP A 21 13.23 5.82 6.01
C ASP A 21 13.30 4.74 4.92
N ARG A 22 13.04 3.48 5.27
CA ARG A 22 12.95 2.38 4.29
C ARG A 22 11.53 2.21 3.73
N GLY A 23 10.60 3.08 4.13
CA GLY A 23 9.25 3.14 3.59
C GLY A 23 8.44 1.88 3.86
N TYR A 24 7.93 1.25 2.80
CA TYR A 24 7.09 0.05 2.90
C TYR A 24 7.77 -1.10 3.66
N ASP A 25 9.09 -1.26 3.53
CA ASP A 25 9.83 -2.36 4.16
C ASP A 25 9.86 -2.25 5.69
N ASP A 26 9.74 -1.04 6.24
CA ASP A 26 9.60 -0.85 7.69
C ASP A 26 8.18 -1.20 8.17
N LEU A 27 7.17 -0.95 7.35
CA LEU A 27 5.75 -1.11 7.70
C LEU A 27 5.25 -2.54 7.51
N VAL A 28 5.77 -3.24 6.50
CA VAL A 28 5.28 -4.57 6.09
C VAL A 28 5.42 -5.60 7.21
N ALA A 29 6.45 -5.47 8.05
CA ALA A 29 6.75 -6.41 9.13
C ALA A 29 5.65 -6.48 10.20
N ARG A 30 5.00 -5.35 10.52
CA ARG A 30 3.92 -5.27 11.52
C ARG A 30 2.53 -5.15 10.92
N SER A 31 2.43 -5.08 9.60
CA SER A 31 1.15 -5.03 8.90
C SER A 31 0.32 -6.29 9.11
N THR A 32 -0.99 -6.16 9.04
CA THR A 32 -1.93 -7.29 9.09
C THR A 32 -2.75 -7.37 7.80
N TYR A 33 -3.04 -8.59 7.33
CA TYR A 33 -3.97 -8.77 6.22
C TYR A 33 -5.41 -8.56 6.68
N LYS A 34 -6.15 -7.70 5.98
CA LYS A 34 -7.58 -7.48 6.14
C LYS A 34 -8.32 -7.79 4.84
N PRO A 35 -9.46 -8.49 4.88
CA PRO A 35 -10.30 -8.66 3.71
C PRO A 35 -10.91 -7.30 3.34
N LEU A 36 -10.94 -7.00 2.05
CA LEU A 36 -11.60 -5.83 1.47
C LEU A 36 -12.29 -6.29 0.19
N GLY A 37 -13.59 -6.60 0.30
CA GLY A 37 -14.30 -7.33 -0.76
C GLY A 37 -13.61 -8.67 -1.05
N GLU A 38 -13.29 -8.91 -2.31
CA GLU A 38 -12.65 -10.14 -2.79
C GLU A 38 -11.13 -10.16 -2.61
N VAL A 39 -10.50 -9.02 -2.27
CA VAL A 39 -9.05 -8.92 -2.12
C VAL A 39 -8.62 -8.87 -0.66
N ARG A 40 -7.37 -9.29 -0.39
CA ARG A 40 -6.75 -9.12 0.93
C ARG A 40 -5.69 -8.04 0.84
N VAL A 41 -5.85 -6.99 1.65
CA VAL A 41 -4.92 -5.86 1.70
C VAL A 41 -4.11 -5.88 2.98
N ARG A 42 -2.87 -5.41 2.92
CA ARG A 42 -2.07 -5.17 4.12
C ARG A 42 -2.43 -3.82 4.70
N VAL A 43 -2.76 -3.82 5.99
CA VAL A 43 -3.03 -2.62 6.78
C VAL A 43 -1.89 -2.45 7.79
N ALA A 44 -1.27 -1.28 7.80
CA ALA A 44 -0.21 -0.97 8.76
C ALA A 44 -0.72 -1.09 10.21
N ALA A 45 0.18 -1.43 11.13
CA ALA A 45 -0.19 -1.46 12.55
C ALA A 45 -0.60 -0.07 13.01
N LEU A 46 -1.60 0.00 13.91
CA LEU A 46 -2.09 1.29 14.42
C LEU A 46 -0.97 2.13 15.06
N GLY A 47 -0.02 1.49 15.76
CA GLY A 47 1.16 2.17 16.31
C GLY A 47 2.08 2.78 15.25
N ASP A 48 2.19 2.16 14.07
CA ASP A 48 2.96 2.74 12.95
C ASP A 48 2.26 3.96 12.35
N VAL A 49 0.92 3.91 12.25
CA VAL A 49 0.11 5.03 11.76
C VAL A 49 0.23 6.24 12.69
N ILE A 50 0.13 6.03 14.00
CA ILE A 50 0.31 7.08 15.02
C ILE A 50 1.69 7.72 14.87
N ARG A 51 2.75 6.91 14.86
CA ARG A 51 4.14 7.40 14.72
C ARG A 51 4.36 8.21 13.44
N SER A 52 3.77 7.78 12.32
CA SER A 52 3.81 8.52 11.06
C SER A 52 3.15 9.89 11.18
N LYS A 53 1.96 9.96 11.79
CA LYS A 53 1.18 11.19 11.95
C LYS A 53 1.83 12.18 12.92
N GLU A 54 2.35 11.68 14.04
CA GLU A 54 3.14 12.48 15.00
C GLU A 54 4.35 13.13 14.31
N THR A 55 5.08 12.35 13.51
CA THR A 55 6.27 12.84 12.81
C THR A 55 5.91 13.79 11.66
N ALA A 56 4.79 13.56 10.98
CA ALA A 56 4.33 14.42 9.90
C ALA A 56 3.87 15.80 10.40
N GLY A 57 3.29 15.89 11.60
CA GLY A 57 3.01 17.14 12.31
C GLY A 57 2.07 18.12 11.60
N ARG A 58 1.28 17.69 10.61
CA ARG A 58 0.33 18.56 9.89
C ARG A 58 -0.87 18.86 10.80
N PRO A 59 -1.51 20.03 10.70
CA PRO A 59 -2.66 20.37 11.56
C PRO A 59 -3.73 19.27 11.62
N LYS A 60 -4.15 18.76 10.44
CA LYS A 60 -5.11 17.65 10.34
C LYS A 60 -4.63 16.32 10.93
N ASP A 61 -3.32 16.08 10.96
CA ASP A 61 -2.76 14.86 11.54
C ASP A 61 -2.77 14.96 13.06
N LEU A 62 -2.41 16.14 13.61
CA LEU A 62 -2.45 16.43 15.05
C LEU A 62 -3.87 16.34 15.62
N GLU A 63 -4.87 16.83 14.88
CA GLU A 63 -6.29 16.73 15.26
C GLU A 63 -6.77 15.28 15.39
N ALA A 64 -6.27 14.38 14.54
CA ALA A 64 -6.66 12.97 14.55
C ALA A 64 -5.94 12.13 15.62
N LEU A 65 -4.78 12.57 16.13
CA LEU A 65 -3.95 11.79 17.07
C LEU A 65 -4.68 11.39 18.35
N PRO A 66 -5.45 12.26 19.04
CA PRO A 66 -6.15 11.89 20.28
C PRO A 66 -7.08 10.69 20.11
N GLU A 67 -7.80 10.60 18.98
CA GLU A 67 -8.69 9.47 18.70
C GLU A 67 -7.90 8.19 18.44
N LEU A 68 -6.83 8.26 17.65
CA LEU A 68 -5.98 7.10 17.37
C LEU A 68 -5.32 6.54 18.64
N MET A 69 -4.90 7.42 19.56
CA MET A 69 -4.36 7.00 20.86
C MET A 69 -5.41 6.30 21.73
N LYS A 70 -6.67 6.77 21.72
CA LYS A 70 -7.79 6.09 22.40
C LYS A 70 -8.01 4.69 21.83
N LEU A 71 -8.04 4.55 20.50
CA LEU A 71 -8.18 3.25 19.82
C LEU A 71 -7.02 2.30 20.17
N ALA A 72 -5.78 2.81 20.22
CA ALA A 72 -4.62 2.02 20.60
C ALA A 72 -4.70 1.51 22.03
N ASN A 73 -5.20 2.33 22.96
CA ASN A 73 -5.42 1.92 24.34
C ASN A 73 -6.54 0.87 24.45
N GLN A 74 -7.66 1.04 23.73
CA GLN A 74 -8.74 0.06 23.69
C GLN A 74 -8.28 -1.30 23.15
N ALA A 75 -7.49 -1.29 22.06
CA ALA A 75 -6.95 -2.51 21.45
C ALA A 75 -5.99 -3.27 22.39
N ARG A 76 -5.27 -2.56 23.28
CA ARG A 76 -4.42 -3.18 24.32
C ARG A 76 -5.25 -3.83 25.42
N THR A 77 -6.39 -3.26 25.78
CA THR A 77 -7.28 -3.79 26.83
C THR A 77 -8.15 -4.94 26.32
N ALA A 78 -8.44 -4.97 25.02
CA ALA A 78 -9.19 -6.03 24.35
C ALA A 78 -8.34 -7.29 24.10
N VAL A 79 -7.71 -7.83 25.13
CA VAL A 79 -7.04 -9.14 25.07
C VAL A 79 -8.10 -10.25 25.18
N ASN A 80 -8.94 -10.46 24.14
CA ASN A 80 -9.55 -11.77 23.84
C ASN A 80 -10.41 -11.77 22.56
N PHE A 81 -9.82 -11.56 21.39
CA PHE A 81 -10.46 -12.01 20.15
C PHE A 81 -9.57 -13.07 19.50
N PRO A 82 -10.07 -14.31 19.31
CA PRO A 82 -9.34 -15.32 18.57
C PRO A 82 -9.12 -14.79 17.15
N HIS A 83 -7.91 -14.32 16.87
CA HIS A 83 -7.48 -14.08 15.51
C HIS A 83 -7.33 -15.46 14.87
N PRO A 84 -8.03 -15.75 13.75
CA PRO A 84 -7.86 -17.03 13.07
C PRO A 84 -6.36 -17.24 12.80
N PRO A 85 -5.84 -18.47 12.96
CA PRO A 85 -4.43 -18.76 12.79
C PRO A 85 -3.96 -18.13 11.48
N GLN A 86 -3.04 -17.19 11.62
CA GLN A 86 -2.45 -16.54 10.47
C GLN A 86 -1.74 -17.66 9.71
N PRO A 87 -2.09 -17.93 8.43
CA PRO A 87 -1.39 -18.96 7.67
C PRO A 87 0.09 -18.63 7.76
N ALA A 88 0.86 -19.60 8.24
CA ALA A 88 2.27 -19.47 8.54
C ALA A 88 2.93 -18.67 7.43
N THR A 89 3.64 -17.61 7.85
CA THR A 89 4.50 -16.78 7.02
C THR A 89 5.04 -17.57 5.85
N ARG A 90 4.48 -17.35 4.66
CA ARG A 90 5.18 -17.75 3.44
C ARG A 90 6.43 -16.89 3.47
N LYS A 91 7.57 -17.51 3.80
CA LYS A 91 8.90 -16.90 3.72
C LYS A 91 8.90 -16.10 2.42
N PRO A 92 9.19 -14.79 2.42
CA PRO A 92 9.27 -14.07 1.16
C PRO A 92 10.42 -14.70 0.39
N THR A 93 10.10 -15.64 -0.50
CA THR A 93 10.91 -15.89 -1.69
C THR A 93 11.07 -14.50 -2.28
N ALA A 94 12.31 -13.99 -2.26
CA ALA A 94 12.65 -12.60 -2.52
C ALA A 94 11.67 -12.02 -3.55
N ALA A 95 10.72 -11.21 -3.07
CA ALA A 95 9.78 -10.59 -3.97
C ALA A 95 10.63 -9.77 -4.94
N PRO A 96 10.38 -9.85 -6.27
CA PRO A 96 11.19 -9.13 -7.23
C PRO A 96 11.25 -7.68 -6.77
N THR A 97 12.46 -7.14 -6.64
CA THR A 97 12.73 -5.80 -6.17
C THR A 97 11.89 -4.80 -6.97
N ALA A 98 11.62 -3.62 -6.40
CA ALA A 98 10.85 -2.60 -7.10
C ALA A 98 11.43 -2.30 -8.50
N ALA A 99 12.76 -2.38 -8.65
CA ALA A 99 13.46 -2.27 -9.92
C ALA A 99 13.07 -3.38 -10.92
N GLU A 100 13.03 -4.64 -10.48
CA GLU A 100 12.65 -5.79 -11.31
C GLU A 100 11.19 -5.72 -11.75
N ARG A 101 10.30 -5.23 -10.88
CA ARG A 101 8.88 -5.02 -11.24
C ARG A 101 8.70 -3.91 -12.27
N ILE A 102 9.46 -2.82 -12.15
CA ILE A 102 9.43 -1.71 -13.12
C ILE A 102 10.01 -2.17 -14.47
N ALA A 103 11.09 -2.94 -14.46
CA ALA A 103 11.68 -3.50 -15.67
C ALA A 103 10.72 -4.44 -16.40
N ALA A 104 10.04 -5.33 -15.67
CA ALA A 104 9.05 -6.24 -16.22
C ALA A 104 7.86 -5.49 -16.86
N ALA A 105 7.36 -4.43 -16.20
CA ALA A 105 6.27 -3.61 -16.75
C ALA A 105 6.68 -2.91 -18.07
N ARG A 106 7.94 -2.45 -18.17
CA ARG A 106 8.47 -1.86 -19.41
C ARG A 106 8.59 -2.88 -20.54
N GLN A 107 9.03 -4.10 -20.25
CA GLN A 107 9.13 -5.16 -21.24
C GLN A 107 7.76 -5.57 -21.78
N GLN A 108 6.76 -5.72 -20.91
CA GLN A 108 5.38 -6.02 -21.30
C GLN A 108 4.76 -4.92 -22.18
N ALA A 109 5.05 -3.65 -21.89
CA ALA A 109 4.62 -2.52 -22.73
C ALA A 109 5.29 -2.53 -24.12
N GLY A 110 6.58 -2.88 -24.19
CA GLY A 110 7.31 -3.01 -25.45
C GLY A 110 6.83 -4.19 -26.30
N GLU A 111 6.49 -5.31 -25.67
CA GLU A 111 6.00 -6.51 -26.34
C GLU A 111 4.57 -6.31 -26.90
N ARG A 112 3.69 -5.63 -26.15
CA ARG A 112 2.38 -5.19 -26.67
C ARG A 112 2.51 -4.27 -27.90
N ARG A 113 3.52 -3.41 -27.93
CA ARG A 113 3.78 -2.52 -29.07
C ARG A 113 4.35 -3.25 -30.29
N ARG A 114 5.04 -4.39 -30.10
CA ARG A 114 5.50 -5.25 -31.20
C ARG A 114 4.40 -6.16 -31.75
N LEU A 115 3.42 -6.53 -30.92
CA LEU A 115 2.33 -7.42 -31.33
C LEU A 115 1.12 -6.70 -31.93
N ALA A 116 1.09 -5.36 -31.91
CA ALA A 116 0.10 -4.59 -32.63
C ALA A 116 0.59 -4.36 -34.08
N PRO A 117 0.05 -5.04 -35.10
CA PRO A 117 0.29 -4.64 -36.48
C PRO A 117 -0.37 -3.26 -36.67
N GLU A 118 0.39 -2.33 -37.25
CA GLU A 118 -0.07 -1.03 -37.70
C GLU A 118 -1.36 -1.19 -38.52
N ALA A 119 -2.52 -0.93 -37.90
CA ALA A 119 -3.75 -0.66 -38.63
C ALA A 119 -3.60 0.74 -39.24
N GLY A 120 -2.92 0.79 -40.39
CA GLY A 120 -2.82 2.01 -41.20
C GLY A 120 -4.22 2.52 -41.57
N PRO A 121 -4.42 3.84 -41.63
CA PRO A 121 -5.72 4.39 -42.01
C PRO A 121 -5.99 4.07 -43.49
N ASP A 122 -7.03 3.29 -43.74
CA ASP A 122 -7.63 3.08 -45.04
C ASP A 122 -8.31 4.40 -45.48
N LEU A 123 -7.58 5.23 -46.22
CA LEU A 123 -8.13 6.40 -46.90
C LEU A 123 -8.68 5.95 -48.25
N GLY A 124 -9.82 5.27 -48.22
CA GLY A 124 -10.65 5.02 -49.38
C GLY A 124 -11.69 6.11 -49.57
N ARG A 125 -11.40 7.10 -50.44
CA ARG A 125 -12.25 7.66 -51.51
C ARG A 125 -11.68 8.97 -52.05
#